data_AF-A0A6G3RGN2-F1
#
_entry.id   AF-A0A6G3RGN2-F1
#
_cell.length_a   1.000
_cell.length_b   1.000
_cell.length_c   1.000
_cell.angle_alpha   90.00
_cell.angle_beta   90.00
_cell.angle_gamma   90.00
#
_symmetry.space_group_name_H-M   'P 1'
#
loop_
_entity.id
_entity.type
_entity.pdbx_description
1 polymer ?
#
loop_
_entity_poly.entity_id
_entity_poly.type
_entity_poly.pdbx_seq_one_letter_code
_entity_poly.pdbx_strand_id
1 'polypeptide(L)'
;WAGATGDVAALRLLAARADAAARKAGVTMEEHRHYRPHLTLARTRGEGDLGPYADALGSFEGTAWTVRELTLVRSNLPRSGVAGERPRYEVVGRWVLGGGAGVSGGAG
;
A
#
# COMPACT_ATOMS: atom_id res chain seq x y z
N TRP A 1 -2.76 12.53 -4.71
CA TRP A 1 -2.99 11.29 -3.94
C TRP A 1 -3.87 11.64 -2.75
N ALA A 2 -4.59 10.69 -2.17
CA ALA A 2 -5.34 10.90 -0.92
C ALA A 2 -4.55 10.31 0.26
N GLY A 3 -4.42 11.06 1.36
CA GLY A 3 -3.77 10.57 2.57
C GLY A 3 -4.63 9.55 3.31
N ALA A 4 -4.02 8.67 4.09
CA ALA A 4 -4.75 7.82 5.03
C ALA A 4 -4.85 8.50 6.41
N THR A 5 -5.99 8.33 7.08
CA THR A 5 -6.27 8.74 8.47
C THR A 5 -6.59 7.52 9.33
N GLY A 6 -6.84 7.70 10.63
CA GLY A 6 -7.07 6.61 11.58
C GLY A 6 -5.77 6.04 12.15
N ASP A 7 -5.62 4.71 12.18
CA ASP A 7 -4.48 3.99 12.79
C ASP A 7 -3.17 4.07 11.96
N VAL A 8 -2.80 5.27 11.52
CA VAL A 8 -1.62 5.55 10.71
C VAL A 8 -0.32 5.10 11.39
N ALA A 9 -0.25 5.16 12.73
CA ALA A 9 0.88 4.64 13.49
C ALA A 9 1.02 3.11 13.34
N ALA A 10 -0.09 2.38 13.36
CA ALA A 10 -0.10 0.93 13.13
C ALA A 10 0.31 0.59 11.69
N LEU A 11 -0.16 1.36 10.70
CA LEU A 11 0.27 1.20 9.30
C LEU A 11 1.77 1.44 9.11
N ARG A 12 2.34 2.46 9.78
CA ARG A 12 3.80 2.70 9.76
C ARG A 12 4.57 1.53 10.37
N LEU A 13 4.09 0.98 11.48
CA LEU A 13 4.69 -0.21 12.08
C LEU A 13 4.61 -1.43 11.16
N LEU A 14 3.47 -1.65 10.51
CA LEU A 14 3.30 -2.73 9.55
C LEU A 14 4.28 -2.59 8.37
N ALA A 15 4.42 -1.39 7.82
CA ALA A 15 5.38 -1.10 6.74
C ALA A 15 6.82 -1.39 7.19
N ALA A 16 7.24 -0.89 8.35
CA ALA A 16 8.60 -1.14 8.88
C ALA A 16 8.88 -2.64 9.10
N ARG A 17 7.89 -3.42 9.54
CA ARG A 17 7.99 -4.88 9.70
C ARG A 17 8.08 -5.59 8.34
N ALA A 18 7.32 -5.15 7.35
CA ALA A 18 7.41 -5.68 5.99
C ALA A 18 8.79 -5.43 5.38
N ASP A 19 9.35 -4.22 5.56
CA ASP A 19 10.70 -3.89 5.09
C ASP A 19 11.77 -4.73 5.79
N ALA A 20 11.64 -4.96 7.10
CA ALA A 20 12.55 -5.84 7.83
C ALA A 20 12.48 -7.29 7.33
N ALA A 21 11.27 -7.79 7.02
CA ALA A 21 11.09 -9.13 6.46
C ALA A 21 11.69 -9.24 5.05
N ALA A 22 11.51 -8.23 4.20
CA ALA A 22 12.10 -8.18 2.86
C ALA A 22 13.64 -8.20 2.92
N ARG A 23 14.24 -7.38 3.80
CA ARG A 23 15.71 -7.40 4.02
C ARG A 23 16.19 -8.76 4.53
N LYS A 24 15.48 -9.37 5.47
CA LYS A 24 15.82 -10.73 5.97
C LYS A 24 15.74 -11.78 4.87
N ALA A 25 14.86 -11.60 3.89
CA ALA A 25 14.73 -12.47 2.72
C ALA A 25 15.76 -12.15 1.60
N GLY A 26 16.67 -11.19 1.82
CA GLY A 26 17.71 -10.83 0.85
C GLY A 26 17.25 -9.85 -0.23
N VAL A 27 16.09 -9.21 -0.08
CA VAL A 27 15.61 -8.19 -1.02
C VAL A 27 16.33 -6.86 -0.74
N THR A 28 16.98 -6.29 -1.76
CA THR A 28 17.51 -4.94 -1.72
C THR A 28 16.37 -3.94 -1.66
N MET A 29 16.27 -3.22 -0.55
CA MET A 29 15.33 -2.11 -0.39
C MET A 29 16.05 -0.81 -0.73
N GLU A 30 15.46 0.04 -1.58
CA GLU A 30 15.98 1.39 -1.87
C GLU A 30 15.97 2.26 -0.60
N GLU A 31 16.79 3.30 -0.54
CA GLU A 31 16.93 4.17 0.64
C GLU A 31 15.56 4.69 1.13
N HIS A 32 15.24 4.41 2.40
CA HIS A 32 13.91 4.60 2.94
C HIS A 32 13.58 6.09 3.11
N ARG A 33 12.84 6.64 2.15
CA ARG A 33 12.00 7.81 2.42
C ARG A 33 10.95 7.41 3.46
N HIS A 34 10.69 8.26 4.45
CA HIS A 34 9.68 7.98 5.49
C HIS A 34 8.36 7.50 4.89
N TYR A 35 7.86 6.36 5.37
CA TYR A 35 6.59 5.80 4.91
C TYR A 35 5.43 6.77 5.18
N ARG A 36 4.80 7.24 4.09
CA ARG A 36 3.60 8.09 4.10
C ARG A 36 2.45 7.29 3.49
N PRO A 37 1.52 6.75 4.29
CA PRO A 37 0.41 5.96 3.75
C PRO A 37 -0.51 6.87 2.92
N HIS A 38 -0.75 6.47 1.68
CA HIS A 38 -1.57 7.21 0.73
C HIS A 38 -2.16 6.27 -0.33
N LEU A 39 -3.26 6.70 -0.92
CA LEU A 39 -3.82 6.12 -2.14
C LEU A 39 -3.45 7.00 -3.33
N THR A 40 -2.71 6.43 -4.29
CA THR A 40 -2.42 7.11 -5.54
C THR A 40 -3.70 7.14 -6.40
N LEU A 41 -4.23 8.34 -6.62
CA LEU A 41 -5.44 8.55 -7.45
C LEU A 41 -5.10 8.80 -8.92
N ALA A 42 -4.07 9.60 -9.17
CA ALA A 42 -3.61 9.95 -10.51
C ALA A 42 -2.08 10.14 -10.50
N ARG A 43 -1.47 9.90 -11.65
CA ARG A 43 -0.06 10.20 -11.95
C ARG A 43 0.01 10.75 -13.36
N THR A 44 0.68 11.89 -13.55
CA THR A 44 1.06 12.40 -14.87
C THR A 44 2.54 12.16 -15.12
N ARG A 45 2.92 11.91 -16.38
CA ARG A 45 4.31 11.75 -16.83
C ARG A 45 4.80 12.89 -17.73
N GLY A 46 3.94 13.88 -17.97
CA GLY A 46 4.23 15.05 -18.82
C GLY A 46 3.45 16.26 -18.32
N GLU A 47 3.29 17.26 -19.19
CA GLU A 47 2.57 18.49 -18.86
C GLU A 47 1.07 18.21 -18.76
N GLY A 48 0.57 18.22 -17.53
CA GLY A 48 -0.85 18.09 -17.23
C GLY A 48 -1.08 18.63 -15.82
N ASP A 49 -1.80 19.73 -15.73
CA ASP A 49 -2.11 20.35 -14.44
C ASP A 49 -3.15 19.50 -13.69
N LEU A 50 -2.75 19.00 -12.53
CA LEU A 50 -3.62 18.24 -11.64
C LEU A 50 -4.24 19.11 -10.53
N GLY A 51 -3.89 20.40 -10.46
CA GLY A 51 -4.38 21.36 -9.46
C GLY A 51 -5.90 21.41 -9.35
N PRO A 52 -6.65 21.63 -10.44
CA PRO A 52 -8.10 21.71 -10.39
C PRO A 52 -8.77 20.44 -9.82
N TYR A 53 -8.18 19.27 -10.08
CA TYR A 53 -8.68 17.99 -9.54
C TYR A 53 -8.32 17.83 -8.06
N ALA A 54 -7.15 18.32 -7.65
CA ALA A 54 -6.76 18.33 -6.24
C ALA A 54 -7.67 19.26 -5.42
N ASP A 55 -7.98 20.44 -5.94
CA ASP A 55 -8.88 21.41 -5.30
C ASP A 55 -10.30 20.83 -5.18
N ALA A 56 -10.82 20.23 -6.25
CA ALA A 56 -12.13 19.57 -6.23
C ALA A 56 -12.21 18.40 -5.24
N LEU A 57 -11.09 17.75 -4.95
CA LEU A 57 -10.98 16.66 -3.97
C LEU A 57 -10.54 17.15 -2.58
N GLY A 58 -10.37 18.45 -2.35
CA GLY A 58 -9.80 18.99 -1.11
C GLY A 58 -10.61 18.62 0.14
N SER A 59 -11.94 18.56 0.02
CA SER A 59 -12.85 18.14 1.09
C SER A 59 -13.26 16.66 1.00
N PHE A 60 -12.65 15.89 0.10
CA PHE A 60 -12.98 14.48 -0.04
C PHE A 60 -12.54 13.70 1.19
N GLU A 61 -13.48 13.00 1.80
CA GLU A 61 -13.23 11.99 2.82
C GLU A 61 -13.79 10.64 2.32
N GLY A 62 -12.94 9.61 2.36
CA GLY A 62 -13.35 8.26 1.97
C GLY A 62 -14.14 7.57 3.08
N THR A 63 -14.82 6.47 2.75
CA THR A 63 -15.47 5.62 3.75
C THR A 63 -14.42 4.91 4.60
N ALA A 64 -14.57 4.95 5.92
CA ALA A 64 -13.70 4.20 6.83
C ALA A 64 -13.86 2.68 6.65
N TRP A 65 -12.76 1.94 6.74
CA TRP A 65 -12.76 0.49 6.66
C TRP A 65 -11.58 -0.09 7.45
N THR A 66 -11.73 -1.33 7.91
CA THR A 66 -10.67 -2.05 8.63
C THR A 66 -9.77 -2.79 7.67
N VAL A 67 -8.45 -2.58 7.76
CA VAL A 67 -7.47 -3.35 7.00
C VAL A 67 -7.47 -4.80 7.46
N ARG A 68 -7.82 -5.73 6.56
CA ARG A 68 -7.98 -7.16 6.88
C ARG A 68 -6.80 -8.04 6.49
N GLU A 69 -5.96 -7.59 5.56
CA GLU A 69 -4.85 -8.39 5.06
C GLU A 69 -3.69 -7.53 4.55
N LEU A 70 -2.49 -8.09 4.61
CA LEU A 70 -1.32 -7.64 3.88
C LEU A 70 -1.11 -8.56 2.69
N THR A 71 -0.79 -8.00 1.52
CA THR A 71 -0.57 -8.77 0.29
C THR A 71 0.80 -8.47 -0.30
N LEU A 72 1.54 -9.52 -0.69
CA LEU A 72 2.74 -9.39 -1.50
C LEU A 72 2.35 -9.42 -2.98
N VAL A 73 2.73 -8.38 -3.71
CA VAL A 73 2.34 -8.18 -5.11
C VAL A 73 3.59 -8.18 -5.99
N ARG A 74 3.56 -8.97 -7.07
CA ARG A 74 4.51 -8.89 -8.17
C ARG A 74 4.00 -7.90 -9.21
N SER A 75 4.82 -6.91 -9.53
CA SER A 75 4.55 -5.96 -10.62
C SER A 75 5.19 -6.48 -11.91
N ASN A 76 4.36 -6.90 -12.86
CA ASN A 76 4.79 -7.27 -14.21
C ASN A 76 4.81 -6.02 -15.09
N LEU A 77 6.01 -5.47 -15.32
CA LEU A 77 6.18 -4.24 -16.10
C LEU A 77 5.92 -4.48 -17.59
N PRO A 78 5.36 -3.49 -18.31
CA PRO A 78 5.31 -3.45 -19.77
C PRO A 78 6.68 -3.76 -20.39
N ARG A 79 6.71 -4.59 -21.44
CA ARG A 79 7.95 -4.94 -22.17
C ARG A 79 7.87 -4.63 -23.67
N SER A 80 6.68 -4.37 -24.19
CA SER A 80 6.43 -4.21 -25.64
C SER A 80 6.82 -2.82 -26.17
N GLY A 81 7.01 -1.84 -25.28
CA GLY A 81 7.27 -0.44 -25.66
C GLY A 81 6.03 0.33 -26.12
N VAL A 82 4.83 -0.27 -26.10
CA VAL A 82 3.59 0.43 -26.48
C VAL A 82 3.29 1.56 -25.50
N ALA A 83 3.09 2.77 -26.05
CA ALA A 83 2.77 3.94 -25.27
C ALA A 83 1.47 3.75 -24.47
N GLY A 84 1.53 4.03 -23.17
CA GLY A 84 0.38 3.92 -22.27
C GLY A 84 0.16 2.54 -21.65
N GLU A 85 0.97 1.52 -21.98
CA GLU A 85 0.92 0.24 -21.25
C GLU A 85 1.17 0.44 -19.76
N ARG A 86 0.40 -0.28 -18.95
CA ARG A 86 0.43 -0.21 -17.49
C ARG A 86 0.93 -1.52 -16.90
N PRO A 87 1.64 -1.48 -15.76
CA PRO A 87 2.01 -2.70 -15.04
C PRO A 87 0.77 -3.55 -14.72
N ARG A 88 0.92 -4.87 -14.83
CA ARG A 88 -0.06 -5.83 -14.31
C ARG A 88 0.40 -6.30 -12.94
N TYR A 89 -0.51 -6.30 -11.98
CA TYR A 89 -0.23 -6.71 -10.62
C TYR A 89 -0.75 -8.12 -10.37
N GLU A 90 0.12 -8.97 -9.86
CA GLU A 90 -0.18 -10.35 -9.50
C GLU A 90 0.01 -10.52 -7.99
N VAL A 91 -0.99 -11.07 -7.31
CA VAL A 91 -0.88 -11.42 -5.89
C VAL A 91 -0.12 -12.73 -5.77
N VAL A 92 1.02 -12.71 -5.07
CA VAL A 92 1.87 -13.88 -4.87
C VAL A 92 1.93 -14.35 -3.40
N GLY A 93 1.28 -13.62 -2.49
CA GLY A 93 1.12 -14.03 -1.09
C GLY A 93 0.15 -13.13 -0.34
N ARG A 94 -0.55 -13.68 0.67
CA ARG A 94 -1.51 -12.97 1.52
C ARG A 94 -1.34 -13.37 2.99
N TRP A 95 -1.50 -12.42 3.89
CA TRP A 95 -1.50 -12.63 5.34
C TRP A 95 -2.65 -11.87 5.98
N VAL A 96 -3.54 -12.59 6.67
CA VAL A 96 -4.68 -12.00 7.40
C VAL A 96 -4.17 -11.20 8.60
N LEU A 97 -4.77 -10.03 8.82
CA LEU A 97 -4.53 -9.13 9.95
C LEU A 97 -5.73 -9.18 10.89
N GLY A 98 -5.48 -8.99 12.20
CA GLY A 98 -6.53 -8.98 13.22
C GLY A 98 -6.71 -10.30 14.00
N GLY A 99 -5.71 -11.19 14.00
CA GLY A 99 -5.69 -12.36 14.87
C GLY A 99 -5.34 -11.99 16.32
N GLY A 100 -6.35 -11.71 17.16
CA GLY A 100 -6.15 -11.59 18.61
C GLY A 100 -7.25 -10.95 19.45
N ALA A 101 -8.43 -11.59 19.56
CA ALA A 101 -9.17 -11.76 20.83
C ALA A 101 -10.18 -12.90 20.66
N GLY A 102 -9.77 -14.12 21.03
CA GLY A 102 -10.59 -15.32 20.97
C GLY A 102 -9.88 -16.51 21.60
N VAL A 103 -9.96 -16.59 22.95
CA VAL A 103 -9.80 -17.75 23.83
C VAL A 103 -8.77 -18.81 23.43
N SER A 104 -7.63 -18.81 24.13
CA SER A 104 -6.97 -20.06 24.52
C SER A 104 -7.84 -20.77 25.57
N GLY A 105 -8.73 -21.64 25.14
CA GLY A 105 -9.25 -22.75 25.97
C GLY A 105 -8.43 -23.96 25.53
N GLY A 106 -7.55 -24.50 26.36
CA GLY A 106 -7.91 -25.18 27.59
C GLY A 106 -7.82 -26.67 27.29
N ALA A 107 -6.79 -27.31 27.84
CA ALA A 107 -6.51 -28.73 27.69
C ALA A 107 -7.70 -29.61 28.11
N GLY A 108 -7.83 -30.75 27.42
CA GLY A 108 -8.71 -31.87 27.73
C GLY A 108 -8.49 -32.96 26.71
#